data_AF-A0A401S6C7-F1
#
_entry.id   AF-A0A401S6C7-F1
#
_cell.length_a   1.000
_cell.length_b   1.000
_cell.length_c   1.000
_cell.angle_alpha   90.00
_cell.angle_beta   90.00
_cell.angle_gamma   90.00
#
_symmetry.space_group_name_H-M   'P 1'
#
loop_
_entity.id
_entity.type
_entity.pdbx_description
1 polymer ?
#
loop_
_entity_poly.entity_id
_entity_poly.type
_entity_poly.pdbx_seq_one_letter_code
_entity_poly.pdbx_strand_id
1 'polypeptide(L)'
;MKENLLRKKDILIESQEQQIIQLQQKIQENELRAQRALLERCDPAFMIKTQHESPCENMRHIHHTEISKVIDCGKKNLEQKLSAAELEIVHLKECLRKSTQKYMEEAKKMEEKVKAREKYISSLKKKLQKESEQSHERQQRIETLEKYLADLPTLNDFQSQSQQLILLEEKNEKFQDTFKDLEKKLGENRILCREKEVLLESQKKREKALVATVQSLQQKVEKCLEDGARLPMLDMKQLQCENDYLRKMYEHANKVIDNQEQQIKKCNLEKQALEERLTQEKSASQTFRKELGETQRNLQLLKELMEEFSSKNQRLPENSTLEEQSQETEEPKQSLANETPAIEKLLKEISYCLCDLRALCNILTQRAQGKEPNLSLLLGIQSLHCSGDEGEHSHHGELLSKKLSDVCQLRKDIDELRTIISDRYAQDMGDNCITQ
;
A
#
# COMPACT_ATOMS: atom_id res chain seq x y z
N MET A 1 23.15 -45.03 27.13
CA MET A 1 23.38 -46.04 28.21
C MET A 1 23.59 -47.46 27.68
N LYS A 2 22.61 -48.09 27.00
CA LYS A 2 22.68 -49.51 26.57
C LYS A 2 24.00 -49.88 25.87
N GLU A 3 24.48 -49.03 24.95
CA GLU A 3 25.73 -49.23 24.22
C GLU A 3 26.98 -49.36 25.12
N ASN A 4 27.12 -48.51 26.15
CA ASN A 4 28.22 -48.58 27.11
C ASN A 4 28.17 -49.84 27.99
N LEU A 5 27.01 -50.50 28.09
CA LEU A 5 26.88 -51.80 28.73
C LEU A 5 27.23 -52.95 27.77
N LEU A 6 26.99 -52.77 26.46
CA LEU A 6 27.41 -53.70 25.41
C LEU A 6 28.94 -53.76 25.35
N ARG A 7 29.61 -52.61 25.11
CA ARG A 7 31.09 -52.52 25.04
C ARG A 7 31.79 -53.11 26.29
N LYS A 8 31.17 -53.01 27.47
CA LYS A 8 31.66 -53.61 28.73
C LYS A 8 31.51 -55.13 28.80
N LYS A 9 30.49 -55.70 28.13
CA LYS A 9 30.37 -57.16 27.95
C LYS A 9 31.36 -57.66 26.90
N ASP A 10 31.53 -56.92 25.80
CA ASP A 10 32.42 -57.32 24.71
C ASP A 10 33.88 -57.46 25.21
N ILE A 11 34.37 -56.46 25.96
CA ILE A 11 35.70 -56.52 26.63
C ILE A 11 35.80 -57.69 27.64
N LEU A 12 34.71 -58.04 28.33
CA LEU A 12 34.70 -59.16 29.28
C LEU A 12 34.74 -60.51 28.55
N ILE A 13 34.06 -60.63 27.41
CA ILE A 13 34.08 -61.82 26.54
C ILE A 13 35.49 -62.01 25.98
N GLU A 14 36.08 -60.98 25.39
CA GLU A 14 37.44 -61.01 24.85
C GLU A 14 38.48 -61.43 25.92
N SER A 15 38.33 -60.91 27.15
CA SER A 15 39.17 -61.32 28.29
C SER A 15 38.96 -62.79 28.70
N GLN A 16 37.73 -63.31 28.61
CA GLN A 16 37.43 -64.72 28.89
C GLN A 16 37.92 -65.66 27.80
N GLU A 17 37.82 -65.28 26.53
CA GLU A 17 38.35 -66.04 25.38
C GLU A 17 39.87 -66.19 25.48
N GLN A 18 40.59 -65.11 25.78
CA GLN A 18 42.04 -65.16 26.03
C GLN A 18 42.40 -66.10 27.19
N GLN A 19 41.60 -66.12 28.27
CA GLN A 19 41.80 -67.02 29.40
C GLN A 19 41.54 -68.50 29.02
N ILE A 20 40.53 -68.77 28.20
CA ILE A 20 40.23 -70.11 27.69
C ILE A 20 41.39 -70.64 26.83
N ILE A 21 41.94 -69.81 25.93
CA ILE A 21 43.08 -70.20 25.07
C ILE A 21 44.32 -70.56 25.92
N GLN A 22 44.64 -69.76 26.95
CA GLN A 22 45.75 -70.07 27.87
C GLN A 22 45.53 -71.36 28.66
N LEU A 23 44.28 -71.69 29.02
CA LEU A 23 43.96 -72.94 29.71
C LEU A 23 44.03 -74.15 28.77
N GLN A 24 43.59 -74.02 27.52
CA GLN A 24 43.72 -75.06 26.50
C GLN A 24 45.18 -75.40 26.21
N GLN A 25 46.05 -74.40 26.06
CA GLN A 25 47.50 -74.60 25.91
C GLN A 25 48.10 -75.36 27.10
N LYS A 26 47.76 -74.97 28.34
CA LYS A 26 48.23 -75.66 29.56
C LYS A 26 47.72 -77.09 29.68
N ILE A 27 46.52 -77.40 29.18
CA ILE A 27 46.00 -78.77 29.12
C ILE A 27 46.84 -79.60 28.15
N GLN A 28 47.09 -79.11 26.93
CA GLN A 28 47.91 -79.81 25.93
C GLN A 28 49.36 -80.05 26.40
N GLU A 29 50.00 -79.07 27.06
CA GLU A 29 51.32 -79.26 27.68
C GLU A 29 51.32 -80.36 28.76
N ASN A 30 50.24 -80.44 29.55
CA ASN A 30 50.12 -81.39 30.65
C ASN A 30 49.77 -82.80 30.15
N GLU A 31 49.00 -82.92 29.07
CA GLU A 31 48.77 -84.18 28.35
C GLU A 31 50.08 -84.72 27.75
N LEU A 32 50.86 -83.87 27.07
CA LEU A 32 52.20 -84.22 26.58
C LEU A 32 53.14 -84.63 27.71
N ARG A 33 53.05 -83.99 28.88
CA ARG A 33 53.84 -84.35 30.08
C ARG A 33 53.41 -85.71 30.65
N ALA A 34 52.11 -85.99 30.72
CA ALA A 34 51.57 -87.26 31.19
C ALA A 34 51.93 -88.42 30.24
N GLN A 35 51.91 -88.19 28.92
CA GLN A 35 52.33 -89.17 27.92
C GLN A 35 53.82 -89.52 28.06
N ARG A 36 54.70 -88.54 28.30
CA ARG A 36 56.13 -88.80 28.58
C ARG A 36 56.32 -89.60 29.86
N ALA A 37 55.65 -89.22 30.95
CA ALA A 37 55.74 -89.91 32.25
C ALA A 37 55.15 -91.34 32.24
N LEU A 38 54.28 -91.67 31.28
CA LEU A 38 53.83 -93.04 31.00
C LEU A 38 54.89 -93.83 30.22
N LEU A 39 55.51 -93.22 29.21
CA LEU A 39 56.55 -93.86 28.39
C LEU A 39 57.82 -94.16 29.21
N GLU A 40 58.19 -93.26 30.14
CA GLU A 40 59.30 -93.42 31.09
C GLU A 40 59.06 -94.52 32.16
N ARG A 41 57.89 -95.17 32.18
CA ARG A 41 57.50 -96.17 33.19
C ARG A 41 57.32 -97.60 32.66
N CYS A 42 57.53 -97.86 31.37
CA CYS A 42 57.33 -99.18 30.77
C CYS A 42 58.64 -99.98 30.65
N ASP A 43 58.98 -100.73 31.70
CA ASP A 43 60.11 -101.67 31.71
C ASP A 43 59.65 -103.09 31.28
N PRO A 44 60.18 -103.71 30.21
CA PRO A 44 59.55 -104.86 29.54
C PRO A 44 59.91 -106.22 30.18
N ALA A 45 59.50 -106.46 31.43
CA ALA A 45 60.05 -107.55 32.26
C ALA A 45 59.06 -108.57 32.88
N PHE A 46 57.74 -108.52 32.63
CA PHE A 46 56.78 -109.45 33.28
C PHE A 46 55.67 -110.04 32.37
N MET A 47 56.02 -111.06 31.59
CA MET A 47 55.10 -112.08 31.06
C MET A 47 55.82 -113.44 31.06
N ILE A 48 55.53 -114.30 32.04
CA ILE A 48 56.25 -115.57 32.28
C ILE A 48 55.28 -116.72 32.57
N LYS A 49 55.41 -117.79 31.75
CA LYS A 49 55.01 -119.20 31.96
C LYS A 49 53.55 -119.52 32.30
N THR A 50 52.94 -120.33 31.42
CA THR A 50 52.12 -121.49 31.83
C THR A 50 52.22 -122.61 30.79
N GLN A 51 52.97 -123.66 31.10
CA GLN A 51 52.65 -125.01 30.63
C GLN A 51 53.32 -126.06 31.53
N HIS A 52 52.56 -127.11 31.84
CA HIS A 52 52.97 -128.30 32.57
C HIS A 52 53.03 -129.45 31.55
N GLU A 53 53.94 -130.40 31.72
CA GLU A 53 53.67 -131.81 31.40
C GLU A 53 54.73 -132.73 32.03
N SER A 54 54.36 -134.00 32.20
CA SER A 54 55.23 -135.11 32.62
C SER A 54 54.96 -136.31 31.69
N PRO A 55 55.83 -137.32 31.64
CA PRO A 55 55.65 -138.46 32.55
C PRO A 55 56.97 -139.08 33.06
N CYS A 56 56.86 -140.13 33.89
CA CYS A 56 57.99 -140.93 34.38
C CYS A 56 57.92 -142.37 33.87
N GLU A 57 59.07 -142.95 33.51
CA GLU A 57 59.39 -144.39 33.43
C GLU A 57 60.94 -144.53 33.41
N ASN A 58 61.62 -145.58 33.90
CA ASN A 58 61.18 -146.78 34.61
C ASN A 58 62.30 -147.32 35.58
N MET A 59 62.01 -148.40 36.33
CA MET A 59 62.81 -149.08 37.40
C MET A 59 64.29 -149.44 37.04
N ARG A 60 65.22 -149.88 37.92
CA ARG A 60 65.22 -150.83 39.09
C ARG A 60 66.40 -150.50 40.06
N HIS A 61 66.71 -151.13 41.21
CA HIS A 61 66.47 -152.50 41.74
C HIS A 61 66.71 -152.61 43.29
N ILE A 62 66.07 -153.61 43.94
CA ILE A 62 66.48 -154.36 45.18
C ILE A 62 66.73 -153.58 46.50
N HIS A 63 65.76 -153.61 47.43
CA HIS A 63 65.84 -154.39 48.68
C HIS A 63 64.52 -154.29 49.48
N HIS A 64 63.80 -155.40 49.65
CA HIS A 64 62.53 -155.44 50.40
C HIS A 64 62.76 -155.81 51.86
N THR A 65 62.35 -154.94 52.80
CA THR A 65 61.62 -155.26 54.06
C THR A 65 61.23 -153.97 54.78
N GLU A 66 62.16 -153.02 54.94
CA GLU A 66 61.98 -151.87 55.84
C GLU A 66 61.15 -150.71 55.24
N ILE A 67 61.18 -150.57 53.90
CA ILE A 67 60.54 -149.46 53.17
C ILE A 67 59.03 -149.36 53.49
N SER A 68 58.36 -150.47 53.80
CA SER A 68 56.92 -150.51 54.09
C SER A 68 56.48 -149.60 55.24
N LYS A 69 57.28 -149.50 56.32
CA LYS A 69 56.95 -148.64 57.48
C LYS A 69 57.20 -147.16 57.19
N VAL A 70 58.22 -146.84 56.39
CA VAL A 70 58.53 -145.48 55.95
C VAL A 70 57.48 -144.98 54.95
N ILE A 71 57.03 -145.86 54.04
CA ILE A 71 55.92 -145.57 53.12
C ILE A 71 54.62 -145.35 53.89
N ASP A 72 54.26 -146.19 54.86
CA ASP A 72 52.99 -146.02 55.59
C ASP A 72 52.98 -144.73 56.46
N CYS A 73 54.12 -144.36 57.05
CA CYS A 73 54.29 -143.07 57.73
C CYS A 73 54.24 -141.90 56.74
N GLY A 74 54.94 -141.98 55.61
CA GLY A 74 54.93 -140.97 54.56
C GLY A 74 53.55 -140.78 53.93
N LYS A 75 52.81 -141.88 53.71
CA LYS A 75 51.44 -141.90 53.20
C LYS A 75 50.52 -141.14 54.14
N LYS A 76 50.52 -141.45 55.45
CA LYS A 76 49.70 -140.74 56.45
C LYS A 76 50.02 -139.24 56.51
N ASN A 77 51.28 -138.87 56.37
CA ASN A 77 51.71 -137.46 56.27
C ASN A 77 51.23 -136.78 54.96
N LEU A 78 51.20 -137.49 53.83
CA LEU A 78 50.66 -136.98 52.56
C LEU A 78 49.13 -136.88 52.59
N GLU A 79 48.45 -137.86 53.18
CA GLU A 79 47.01 -137.94 53.35
C GLU A 79 46.51 -136.80 54.27
N GLN A 80 47.20 -136.54 55.38
CA GLN A 80 46.93 -135.39 56.25
C GLN A 80 47.20 -134.04 55.56
N LYS A 81 48.25 -133.93 54.72
CA LYS A 81 48.52 -132.73 53.91
C LYS A 81 47.48 -132.52 52.81
N LEU A 82 46.99 -133.60 52.20
CA LEU A 82 45.91 -133.54 51.22
C LEU A 82 44.62 -133.04 51.87
N SER A 83 44.21 -133.62 53.01
CA SER A 83 43.04 -133.13 53.75
C SER A 83 43.17 -131.68 54.21
N ALA A 84 44.37 -131.23 54.59
CA ALA A 84 44.63 -129.83 54.92
C ALA A 84 44.47 -128.92 53.69
N ALA A 85 45.01 -129.32 52.53
CA ALA A 85 44.86 -128.58 51.27
C ALA A 85 43.42 -128.60 50.75
N GLU A 86 42.67 -129.68 50.93
CA GLU A 86 41.25 -129.76 50.59
C GLU A 86 40.41 -128.80 51.46
N LEU A 87 40.67 -128.75 52.77
CA LEU A 87 40.06 -127.79 53.69
C LEU A 87 40.44 -126.34 53.33
N GLU A 88 41.68 -126.08 52.95
CA GLU A 88 42.12 -124.77 52.48
C GLU A 88 41.44 -124.38 51.16
N ILE A 89 41.32 -125.30 50.20
CA ILE A 89 40.58 -125.09 48.94
C ILE A 89 39.09 -124.80 49.21
N VAL A 90 38.47 -125.50 50.16
CA VAL A 90 37.08 -125.22 50.58
C VAL A 90 36.98 -123.84 51.24
N HIS A 91 37.92 -123.48 52.11
CA HIS A 91 37.97 -122.16 52.75
C HIS A 91 38.19 -121.02 51.74
N LEU A 92 39.10 -121.19 50.78
CA LEU A 92 39.35 -120.23 49.71
C LEU A 92 38.13 -120.08 48.78
N LYS A 93 37.44 -121.18 48.44
CA LYS A 93 36.16 -121.14 47.70
C LYS A 93 35.07 -120.40 48.48
N GLU A 94 34.96 -120.65 49.78
CA GLU A 94 33.99 -119.99 50.67
C GLU A 94 34.28 -118.48 50.82
N CYS A 95 35.54 -118.09 50.95
CA CYS A 95 35.98 -116.70 51.02
C CYS A 95 35.83 -115.97 49.68
N LEU A 96 36.16 -116.62 48.55
CA LEU A 96 35.93 -116.07 47.21
C LEU A 96 34.43 -115.88 46.95
N ARG A 97 33.59 -116.88 47.28
CA ARG A 97 32.12 -116.81 47.19
C ARG A 97 31.56 -115.61 47.96
N LYS A 98 32.01 -115.40 49.21
CA LYS A 98 31.64 -114.24 50.04
C LYS A 98 32.09 -112.91 49.42
N SER A 99 33.31 -112.87 48.87
CA SER A 99 33.87 -111.69 48.21
C SER A 99 33.06 -111.31 46.95
N THR A 100 32.82 -112.27 46.05
CA THR A 100 32.01 -112.09 44.83
C THR A 100 30.58 -111.66 45.15
N GLN A 101 29.94 -112.26 46.17
CA GLN A 101 28.60 -111.87 46.61
C GLN A 101 28.55 -110.41 47.07
N LYS A 102 29.50 -109.99 47.92
CA LYS A 102 29.61 -108.60 48.39
C LYS A 102 29.76 -107.62 47.22
N TYR A 103 30.67 -107.88 46.28
CA TYR A 103 30.84 -107.02 45.11
C TYR A 103 29.61 -107.00 44.20
N MET A 104 28.86 -108.10 44.09
CA MET A 104 27.60 -108.13 43.33
C MET A 104 26.51 -107.26 43.98
N GLU A 105 26.43 -107.26 45.31
CA GLU A 105 25.49 -106.41 46.07
C GLU A 105 25.89 -104.92 46.00
N GLU A 106 27.19 -104.61 46.11
CA GLU A 106 27.71 -103.25 45.92
C GLU A 106 27.47 -102.74 44.49
N ALA A 107 27.64 -103.60 43.46
CA ALA A 107 27.34 -103.27 42.07
C ALA A 107 25.84 -102.95 41.86
N LYS A 108 24.94 -103.82 42.33
CA LYS A 108 23.48 -103.59 42.27
C LYS A 108 23.08 -102.28 42.96
N LYS A 109 23.63 -102.02 44.15
CA LYS A 109 23.40 -100.78 44.92
C LYS A 109 23.94 -99.52 44.23
N MET A 110 24.95 -99.65 43.35
CA MET A 110 25.42 -98.55 42.51
C MET A 110 24.57 -98.38 41.25
N GLU A 111 24.12 -99.48 40.63
CA GLU A 111 23.20 -99.48 39.49
C GLU A 111 21.85 -98.82 39.84
N GLU A 112 21.30 -99.10 41.02
CA GLU A 112 20.09 -98.44 41.54
C GLU A 112 20.28 -96.92 41.74
N LYS A 113 21.44 -96.49 42.23
CA LYS A 113 21.77 -95.06 42.35
C LYS A 113 21.91 -94.39 40.99
N VAL A 114 22.46 -95.07 39.99
CA VAL A 114 22.51 -94.58 38.60
C VAL A 114 21.09 -94.42 38.06
N LYS A 115 20.25 -95.46 38.15
CA LYS A 115 18.83 -95.42 37.74
C LYS A 115 18.02 -94.33 38.46
N ALA A 116 18.32 -94.04 39.73
CA ALA A 116 17.71 -92.94 40.46
C ALA A 116 18.19 -91.56 39.93
N ARG A 117 19.49 -91.40 39.64
CA ARG A 117 20.04 -90.19 39.03
C ARG A 117 19.53 -89.96 37.61
N GLU A 118 19.39 -90.99 36.80
CA GLU A 118 18.80 -90.93 35.46
C GLU A 118 17.36 -90.42 35.52
N LYS A 119 16.52 -90.98 36.40
CA LYS A 119 15.15 -90.49 36.63
C LYS A 119 15.13 -89.02 37.07
N TYR A 120 16.05 -88.61 37.95
CA TYR A 120 16.18 -87.21 38.37
C TYR A 120 16.58 -86.29 37.20
N ILE A 121 17.60 -86.66 36.42
CA ILE A 121 18.04 -85.93 35.22
C ILE A 121 16.90 -85.82 34.20
N SER A 122 16.15 -86.90 33.96
CA SER A 122 14.96 -86.87 33.09
C SER A 122 13.87 -85.94 33.62
N SER A 123 13.69 -85.84 34.94
CA SER A 123 12.75 -84.89 35.54
C SER A 123 13.22 -83.43 35.38
N LEU A 124 14.52 -83.16 35.51
CA LEU A 124 15.10 -81.84 35.28
C LEU A 124 15.00 -81.41 33.81
N LYS A 125 15.32 -82.31 32.87
CA LYS A 125 15.12 -82.05 31.43
C LYS A 125 13.67 -81.68 31.11
N LYS A 126 12.69 -82.38 31.69
CA LYS A 126 11.26 -82.06 31.53
C LYS A 126 10.85 -80.73 32.17
N LYS A 127 11.49 -80.31 33.27
CA LYS A 127 11.27 -78.97 33.86
C LYS A 127 11.88 -77.86 32.99
N LEU A 128 13.11 -78.03 32.53
CA LEU A 128 13.82 -77.08 31.66
C LEU A 128 13.06 -76.86 30.35
N GLN A 129 12.56 -77.93 29.74
CA GLN A 129 11.73 -77.86 28.53
C GLN A 129 10.47 -76.99 28.76
N LYS A 130 9.72 -77.24 29.84
CA LYS A 130 8.51 -76.48 30.18
C LYS A 130 8.79 -75.01 30.49
N GLU A 131 9.89 -74.71 31.18
CA GLU A 131 10.28 -73.31 31.45
C GLU A 131 10.65 -72.59 30.14
N SER A 132 11.31 -73.30 29.20
CA SER A 132 11.63 -72.77 27.87
C SER A 132 10.37 -72.50 27.04
N GLU A 133 9.40 -73.42 27.05
CA GLU A 133 8.09 -73.27 26.40
C GLU A 133 7.34 -72.05 26.96
N GLN A 134 7.18 -71.96 28.29
CA GLN A 134 6.52 -70.82 28.93
C GLN A 134 7.28 -69.49 28.77
N SER A 135 8.61 -69.53 28.63
CA SER A 135 9.42 -68.34 28.33
C SER A 135 9.14 -67.83 26.91
N HIS A 136 8.98 -68.76 25.95
CA HIS A 136 8.62 -68.41 24.58
C HIS A 136 7.17 -67.89 24.47
N GLU A 137 6.21 -68.48 25.19
CA GLU A 137 4.84 -67.94 25.31
C GLU A 137 4.83 -66.51 25.91
N ARG A 138 5.61 -66.28 26.97
CA ARG A 138 5.81 -64.94 27.57
C ARG A 138 6.38 -63.95 26.55
N GLN A 139 7.38 -64.35 25.77
CA GLN A 139 7.99 -63.51 24.74
C GLN A 139 7.00 -63.17 23.61
N GLN A 140 6.26 -64.14 23.08
CA GLN A 140 5.20 -63.90 22.09
C GLN A 140 4.11 -62.94 22.63
N ARG A 141 3.77 -63.05 23.91
CA ARG A 141 2.82 -62.13 24.57
C ARG A 141 3.38 -60.72 24.69
N ILE A 142 4.68 -60.55 24.97
CA ILE A 142 5.35 -59.23 24.97
C ILE A 142 5.30 -58.63 23.56
N GLU A 143 5.75 -59.35 22.53
CA GLU A 143 5.75 -58.86 21.14
C GLU A 143 4.35 -58.50 20.63
N THR A 144 3.32 -59.21 21.10
CA THR A 144 1.92 -58.89 20.81
C THR A 144 1.50 -57.57 21.47
N LEU A 145 1.90 -57.33 22.72
CA LEU A 145 1.61 -56.08 23.42
C LEU A 145 2.42 -54.91 22.87
N GLU A 146 3.67 -55.12 22.47
CA GLU A 146 4.52 -54.10 21.84
C GLU A 146 3.91 -53.59 20.52
N LYS A 147 3.30 -54.47 19.72
CA LYS A 147 2.55 -54.08 18.51
C LYS A 147 1.34 -53.21 18.86
N TYR A 148 0.47 -53.66 19.76
CA TYR A 148 -0.69 -52.86 20.20
C TYR A 148 -0.29 -51.52 20.84
N LEU A 149 0.87 -51.43 21.50
CA LEU A 149 1.39 -50.17 22.05
C LEU A 149 2.00 -49.25 20.98
N ALA A 150 2.46 -49.79 19.85
CA ALA A 150 2.95 -49.01 18.71
C ALA A 150 1.82 -48.46 17.83
N ASP A 151 0.66 -49.15 17.79
CA ASP A 151 -0.54 -48.69 17.08
C ASP A 151 -1.31 -47.57 17.84
N LEU A 152 -0.98 -47.31 19.11
CA LEU A 152 -1.60 -46.26 19.93
C LEU A 152 -0.91 -44.90 19.72
N PRO A 153 -1.67 -43.78 19.64
CA PRO A 153 -1.09 -42.44 19.56
C PRO A 153 -0.14 -42.16 20.72
N THR A 154 1.05 -41.63 20.42
CA THR A 154 2.02 -41.29 21.45
C THR A 154 1.62 -39.99 22.17
N LEU A 155 2.20 -39.76 23.35
CA LEU A 155 2.05 -38.50 24.07
C LEU A 155 2.51 -37.29 23.23
N ASN A 156 3.52 -37.47 22.37
CA ASN A 156 3.99 -36.43 21.45
C ASN A 156 2.95 -36.11 20.37
N ASP A 157 2.28 -37.14 19.83
CA ASP A 157 1.23 -36.94 18.82
C ASP A 157 0.05 -36.19 19.42
N PHE A 158 -0.39 -36.57 20.62
CA PHE A 158 -1.44 -35.85 21.36
C PHE A 158 -1.04 -34.40 21.69
N GLN A 159 0.22 -34.15 22.09
CA GLN A 159 0.73 -32.79 22.30
C GLN A 159 0.75 -31.98 20.99
N SER A 160 1.12 -32.59 19.86
CA SER A 160 1.10 -31.92 18.55
C SER A 160 -0.31 -31.58 18.07
N GLN A 161 -1.29 -32.47 18.31
CA GLN A 161 -2.70 -32.23 18.02
C GLN A 161 -3.28 -31.15 18.92
N SER A 162 -2.94 -31.16 20.22
CA SER A 162 -3.32 -30.12 21.19
C SER A 162 -2.77 -28.74 20.78
N GLN A 163 -1.51 -28.65 20.37
CA GLN A 163 -0.92 -27.42 19.84
C GLN A 163 -1.60 -26.95 18.53
N GLN A 164 -1.94 -27.88 17.63
CA GLN A 164 -2.67 -27.54 16.40
C GLN A 164 -4.09 -27.04 16.69
N LEU A 165 -4.78 -27.61 17.68
CA LEU A 165 -6.10 -27.14 18.13
C LEU A 165 -6.01 -25.71 18.69
N ILE A 166 -5.07 -25.43 19.60
CA ILE A 166 -4.87 -24.07 20.14
C ILE A 166 -4.58 -23.06 19.02
N LEU A 167 -3.72 -23.42 18.05
CA LEU A 167 -3.42 -22.58 16.88
C LEU A 167 -4.58 -22.42 15.88
N LEU A 168 -5.62 -23.26 15.96
CA LEU A 168 -6.87 -23.12 15.19
C LEU A 168 -7.90 -22.31 15.98
N GLU A 169 -8.01 -22.50 17.29
CA GLU A 169 -8.85 -21.72 18.20
C GLU A 169 -8.44 -20.24 18.18
N GLU A 170 -7.13 -19.94 18.33
CA GLU A 170 -6.58 -18.58 18.18
C GLU A 170 -6.92 -17.94 16.83
N LYS A 171 -6.89 -18.72 15.73
CA LYS A 171 -7.24 -18.20 14.39
C LYS A 171 -8.73 -17.95 14.27
N ASN A 172 -9.56 -18.82 14.85
CA ASN A 172 -10.99 -18.68 14.84
C ASN A 172 -11.44 -17.45 15.66
N GLU A 173 -10.82 -17.20 16.82
CA GLU A 173 -11.02 -15.97 17.62
C GLU A 173 -10.65 -14.72 16.81
N LYS A 174 -9.45 -14.69 16.20
CA LYS A 174 -8.99 -13.58 15.34
C LYS A 174 -9.95 -13.34 14.17
N PHE A 175 -10.45 -14.38 13.51
CA PHE A 175 -11.47 -14.24 12.48
C PHE A 175 -12.80 -13.71 13.04
N GLN A 176 -13.25 -14.23 14.18
CA GLN A 176 -14.49 -13.78 14.83
C GLN A 176 -14.43 -12.29 15.22
N ASP A 177 -13.28 -11.80 15.67
CA ASP A 177 -13.08 -10.37 15.95
C ASP A 177 -13.06 -9.53 14.68
N THR A 178 -12.34 -9.93 13.63
CA THR A 178 -12.42 -9.21 12.33
C THR A 178 -13.84 -9.20 11.74
N PHE A 179 -14.64 -10.23 12.01
CA PHE A 179 -16.05 -10.29 11.61
C PHE A 179 -16.90 -9.28 12.38
N LYS A 180 -16.81 -9.23 13.73
CA LYS A 180 -17.49 -8.21 14.57
C LYS A 180 -17.14 -6.79 14.09
N ASP A 181 -15.88 -6.56 13.78
CA ASP A 181 -15.36 -5.27 13.31
C ASP A 181 -15.94 -4.86 11.95
N LEU A 182 -16.08 -5.81 11.03
CA LEU A 182 -16.72 -5.61 9.73
C LEU A 182 -18.24 -5.45 9.83
N GLU A 183 -18.91 -6.19 10.71
CA GLU A 183 -20.35 -6.00 11.01
C GLU A 183 -20.62 -4.60 11.58
N LYS A 184 -19.77 -4.13 12.51
CA LYS A 184 -19.84 -2.78 13.07
C LYS A 184 -19.69 -1.72 11.97
N LYS A 185 -18.63 -1.80 11.16
CA LYS A 185 -18.36 -0.88 10.03
C LYS A 185 -19.48 -0.91 8.98
N LEU A 186 -20.10 -2.07 8.74
CA LEU A 186 -21.26 -2.21 7.87
C LEU A 186 -22.52 -1.56 8.47
N GLY A 187 -22.72 -1.65 9.79
CA GLY A 187 -23.77 -0.95 10.54
C GLY A 187 -23.61 0.57 10.45
N GLU A 188 -22.41 1.08 10.72
CA GLU A 188 -22.05 2.50 10.62
C GLU A 188 -22.30 3.05 9.20
N ASN A 189 -21.85 2.33 8.16
CA ASN A 189 -22.11 2.72 6.77
C ASN A 189 -23.61 2.70 6.42
N ARG A 190 -24.38 1.72 6.91
CA ARG A 190 -25.84 1.67 6.70
C ARG A 190 -26.58 2.85 7.35
N ILE A 191 -26.08 3.39 8.46
CA ILE A 191 -26.62 4.60 9.08
C ILE A 191 -26.29 5.82 8.21
N LEU A 192 -25.01 5.99 7.84
CA LEU A 192 -24.54 7.09 6.99
C LEU A 192 -25.23 7.14 5.61
N CYS A 193 -25.57 5.99 5.02
CA CYS A 193 -26.38 5.91 3.80
C CYS A 193 -27.78 6.48 4.00
N ARG A 194 -28.48 6.11 5.09
CA ARG A 194 -29.84 6.61 5.40
C ARG A 194 -29.85 8.12 5.66
N GLU A 195 -28.83 8.64 6.33
CA GLU A 195 -28.66 10.09 6.55
C GLU A 195 -28.51 10.83 5.21
N LYS A 196 -27.71 10.30 4.29
CA LYS A 196 -27.56 10.84 2.93
C LYS A 196 -28.85 10.74 2.11
N GLU A 197 -29.62 9.66 2.24
CA GLU A 197 -30.94 9.51 1.61
C GLU A 197 -31.95 10.56 2.12
N VAL A 198 -31.98 10.81 3.44
CA VAL A 198 -32.82 11.85 4.05
C VAL A 198 -32.42 13.25 3.59
N LEU A 199 -31.12 13.55 3.53
CA LEU A 199 -30.61 14.81 3.00
C LEU A 199 -30.99 14.99 1.52
N LEU A 200 -30.81 13.96 0.69
CA LEU A 200 -31.13 14.00 -0.74
C LEU A 200 -32.63 14.25 -1.00
N GLU A 201 -33.53 13.58 -0.26
CA GLU A 201 -34.97 13.82 -0.39
C GLU A 201 -35.37 15.21 0.17
N SER A 202 -34.64 15.75 1.15
CA SER A 202 -34.84 17.15 1.60
C SER A 202 -34.43 18.17 0.52
N GLN A 203 -33.30 17.92 -0.17
CA GLN A 203 -32.80 18.75 -1.27
C GLN A 203 -33.75 18.72 -2.46
N LYS A 204 -34.23 17.53 -2.84
CA LYS A 204 -35.23 17.30 -3.91
C LYS A 204 -36.59 17.95 -3.61
N LYS A 205 -36.98 18.08 -2.34
CA LYS A 205 -38.16 18.87 -1.93
C LYS A 205 -37.90 20.37 -2.09
N ARG A 206 -36.72 20.87 -1.70
CA ARG A 206 -36.31 22.27 -1.90
C ARG A 206 -36.22 22.64 -3.39
N GLU A 207 -35.68 21.74 -4.21
CA GLU A 207 -35.61 21.89 -5.67
C GLU A 207 -37.00 22.03 -6.29
N LYS A 208 -37.93 21.12 -5.98
CA LYS A 208 -39.34 21.21 -6.42
C LYS A 208 -39.99 22.54 -6.02
N ALA A 209 -39.73 23.03 -4.80
CA ALA A 209 -40.25 24.31 -4.34
C ALA A 209 -39.65 25.49 -5.13
N LEU A 210 -38.35 25.45 -5.43
CA LEU A 210 -37.68 26.47 -6.26
C LEU A 210 -38.15 26.44 -7.72
N VAL A 211 -38.38 25.26 -8.31
CA VAL A 211 -38.97 25.13 -9.65
C VAL A 211 -40.38 25.73 -9.67
N ALA A 212 -41.20 25.48 -8.63
CA ALA A 212 -42.54 26.06 -8.52
C ALA A 212 -42.52 27.59 -8.33
N THR A 213 -41.57 28.16 -7.59
CA THR A 213 -41.44 29.62 -7.48
C THR A 213 -40.93 30.25 -8.77
N VAL A 214 -39.99 29.61 -9.48
CA VAL A 214 -39.53 30.05 -10.82
C VAL A 214 -40.69 30.04 -11.82
N GLN A 215 -41.49 28.96 -11.87
CA GLN A 215 -42.68 28.88 -12.73
C GLN A 215 -43.72 29.96 -12.38
N SER A 216 -43.97 30.22 -11.09
CA SER A 216 -44.88 31.29 -10.65
C SER A 216 -44.35 32.68 -11.00
N LEU A 217 -43.03 32.90 -10.96
CA LEU A 217 -42.41 34.16 -11.39
C LEU A 217 -42.46 34.32 -12.91
N GLN A 218 -42.23 33.25 -13.67
CA GLN A 218 -42.37 33.24 -15.14
C GLN A 218 -43.80 33.61 -15.54
N GLN A 219 -44.82 32.97 -14.96
CA GLN A 219 -46.24 33.30 -15.20
C GLN A 219 -46.60 34.74 -14.83
N LYS A 220 -45.99 35.30 -13.77
CA LYS A 220 -46.17 36.72 -13.41
C LYS A 220 -45.52 37.66 -14.41
N VAL A 221 -44.32 37.34 -14.90
CA VAL A 221 -43.64 38.14 -15.94
C VAL A 221 -44.40 38.08 -17.26
N GLU A 222 -44.82 36.89 -17.68
CA GLU A 222 -45.65 36.65 -18.86
C GLU A 222 -46.94 37.48 -18.78
N LYS A 223 -47.70 37.37 -17.67
CA LYS A 223 -48.88 38.19 -17.45
C LYS A 223 -48.60 39.70 -17.44
N CYS A 224 -47.51 40.16 -16.84
CA CYS A 224 -47.15 41.59 -16.88
C CYS A 224 -46.84 42.08 -18.31
N LEU A 225 -46.37 41.22 -19.21
CA LEU A 225 -46.17 41.53 -20.62
C LEU A 225 -47.50 41.51 -21.40
N GLU A 226 -48.45 40.63 -21.03
CA GLU A 226 -49.81 40.58 -21.58
C GLU A 226 -50.68 41.77 -21.15
N ASP A 227 -50.67 42.13 -19.86
CA ASP A 227 -51.47 43.21 -19.22
C ASP A 227 -51.10 44.64 -19.71
N GLY A 228 -50.26 44.75 -20.75
CA GLY A 228 -50.07 46.00 -21.47
C GLY A 228 -49.00 46.93 -20.92
N ALA A 229 -48.09 46.45 -20.06
CA ALA A 229 -46.84 47.14 -19.73
C ALA A 229 -45.89 47.15 -20.95
N ARG A 230 -46.29 47.89 -21.99
CA ARG A 230 -45.57 48.01 -23.26
C ARG A 230 -44.18 48.62 -23.02
N LEU A 231 -43.16 47.77 -23.14
CA LEU A 231 -41.83 48.19 -23.55
C LEU A 231 -41.93 49.09 -24.82
N PRO A 232 -41.00 50.02 -25.11
CA PRO A 232 -41.18 51.14 -26.07
C PRO A 232 -41.40 50.84 -27.57
N MET A 233 -42.07 49.76 -27.95
CA MET A 233 -42.52 49.47 -29.32
C MET A 233 -43.54 50.47 -29.88
N LEU A 234 -44.14 51.33 -29.04
CA LEU A 234 -44.97 52.45 -29.51
C LEU A 234 -44.09 53.55 -30.14
N ASP A 235 -42.97 53.86 -29.48
CA ASP A 235 -41.99 54.88 -29.87
C ASP A 235 -41.38 54.57 -31.23
N MET A 236 -40.91 53.34 -31.45
CA MET A 236 -40.34 52.90 -32.74
C MET A 236 -41.26 53.18 -33.95
N LYS A 237 -42.60 53.02 -33.81
CA LYS A 237 -43.55 53.32 -34.89
C LYS A 237 -43.81 54.81 -35.05
N GLN A 238 -43.81 55.58 -33.97
CA GLN A 238 -43.96 57.03 -34.01
C GLN A 238 -42.71 57.68 -34.63
N LEU A 239 -41.52 57.29 -34.17
CA LEU A 239 -40.22 57.68 -34.76
C LEU A 239 -40.10 57.27 -36.23
N GLN A 240 -40.62 56.10 -36.64
CA GLN A 240 -40.62 55.70 -38.05
C GLN A 240 -41.51 56.62 -38.90
N CYS A 241 -42.73 56.93 -38.44
CA CYS A 241 -43.62 57.88 -39.12
C CYS A 241 -43.03 59.29 -39.18
N GLU A 242 -42.36 59.75 -38.11
CA GLU A 242 -41.69 61.04 -38.05
C GLU A 242 -40.46 61.08 -38.98
N ASN A 243 -39.65 60.02 -39.02
CA ASN A 243 -38.50 59.93 -39.92
C ASN A 243 -38.94 59.92 -41.40
N ASP A 244 -40.02 59.20 -41.74
CA ASP A 244 -40.60 59.22 -43.09
C ASP A 244 -41.27 60.56 -43.45
N TYR A 245 -41.75 61.32 -42.47
CA TYR A 245 -42.23 62.70 -42.66
C TYR A 245 -41.05 63.68 -42.88
N LEU A 246 -40.03 63.63 -42.02
CA LEU A 246 -38.82 64.44 -42.14
C LEU A 246 -38.09 64.18 -43.46
N ARG A 247 -38.04 62.92 -43.94
CA ARG A 247 -37.46 62.58 -45.25
C ARG A 247 -38.20 63.26 -46.40
N LYS A 248 -39.55 63.27 -46.38
CA LYS A 248 -40.37 63.99 -47.38
C LYS A 248 -40.17 65.50 -47.32
N MET A 249 -40.03 66.07 -46.12
CA MET A 249 -39.73 67.50 -45.96
C MET A 249 -38.34 67.85 -46.50
N TYR A 250 -37.34 67.00 -46.25
CA TYR A 250 -35.98 67.13 -46.80
C TYR A 250 -35.96 67.02 -48.34
N GLU A 251 -36.65 66.02 -48.91
CA GLU A 251 -36.82 65.90 -50.36
C GLU A 251 -37.52 67.11 -51.00
N HIS A 252 -38.46 67.74 -50.29
CA HIS A 252 -39.12 68.97 -50.75
C HIS A 252 -38.18 70.18 -50.68
N ALA A 253 -37.44 70.33 -49.57
CA ALA A 253 -36.45 71.39 -49.40
C ALA A 253 -35.35 71.33 -50.49
N ASN A 254 -34.81 70.14 -50.78
CA ASN A 254 -33.83 69.96 -51.86
C ASN A 254 -34.40 70.38 -53.22
N LYS A 255 -35.64 70.03 -53.55
CA LYS A 255 -36.30 70.47 -54.80
C LYS A 255 -36.49 72.00 -54.87
N VAL A 256 -36.62 72.69 -53.73
CA VAL A 256 -36.64 74.17 -53.70
C VAL A 256 -35.23 74.72 -53.93
N ILE A 257 -34.21 74.13 -53.30
CA ILE A 257 -32.80 74.52 -53.48
C ILE A 257 -32.35 74.30 -54.95
N ASP A 258 -32.64 73.15 -55.55
CA ASP A 258 -32.33 72.86 -56.97
C ASP A 258 -32.92 73.92 -57.92
N ASN A 259 -34.17 74.33 -57.67
CA ASN A 259 -34.84 75.37 -58.45
C ASN A 259 -34.22 76.75 -58.22
N GLN A 260 -33.85 77.09 -56.99
CA GLN A 260 -33.14 78.34 -56.67
C GLN A 260 -31.75 78.37 -57.31
N GLU A 261 -30.99 77.27 -57.25
CA GLU A 261 -29.71 77.15 -57.94
C GLU A 261 -29.85 77.34 -59.45
N GLN A 262 -30.87 76.75 -60.09
CA GLN A 262 -31.13 76.94 -61.52
C GLN A 262 -31.46 78.41 -61.86
N GLN A 263 -32.24 79.08 -61.02
CA GLN A 263 -32.52 80.52 -61.18
C GLN A 263 -31.25 81.36 -61.00
N ILE A 264 -30.44 81.09 -59.97
CA ILE A 264 -29.15 81.78 -59.74
C ILE A 264 -28.19 81.56 -60.93
N LYS A 265 -28.10 80.33 -61.46
CA LYS A 265 -27.30 80.01 -62.66
C LYS A 265 -27.78 80.80 -63.87
N LYS A 266 -29.09 80.93 -64.09
CA LYS A 266 -29.68 81.76 -65.15
C LYS A 266 -29.38 83.26 -64.97
N CYS A 267 -29.58 83.80 -63.77
CA CYS A 267 -29.28 85.21 -63.46
C CYS A 267 -27.79 85.54 -63.56
N ASN A 268 -26.89 84.59 -63.22
CA ASN A 268 -25.45 84.77 -63.42
C ASN A 268 -25.05 84.81 -64.90
N LEU A 269 -25.67 83.99 -65.76
CA LEU A 269 -25.46 84.06 -67.21
C LEU A 269 -26.00 85.39 -67.80
N GLU A 270 -27.18 85.84 -67.35
CA GLU A 270 -27.74 87.14 -67.76
C GLU A 270 -26.90 88.32 -67.28
N LYS A 271 -26.35 88.24 -66.05
CA LYS A 271 -25.39 89.20 -65.51
C LYS A 271 -24.11 89.23 -66.35
N GLN A 272 -23.51 88.08 -66.65
CA GLN A 272 -22.30 88.02 -67.47
C GLN A 272 -22.53 88.63 -68.86
N ALA A 273 -23.65 88.31 -69.52
CA ALA A 273 -24.04 88.90 -70.80
C ALA A 273 -24.39 90.41 -70.72
N LEU A 274 -24.64 90.95 -69.53
CA LEU A 274 -24.74 92.40 -69.27
C LEU A 274 -23.37 93.03 -69.02
N GLU A 275 -22.46 92.35 -68.31
CA GLU A 275 -21.08 92.81 -68.06
C GLU A 275 -20.23 92.82 -69.35
N GLU A 276 -20.39 91.82 -70.22
CA GLU A 276 -19.80 91.78 -71.56
C GLU A 276 -20.30 92.92 -72.45
N ARG A 277 -21.62 93.18 -72.48
CA ARG A 277 -22.16 94.36 -73.18
C ARG A 277 -21.72 95.68 -72.56
N LEU A 278 -21.64 95.78 -71.23
CA LEU A 278 -21.19 96.99 -70.54
C LEU A 278 -19.69 97.26 -70.78
N THR A 279 -18.86 96.25 -70.96
CA THR A 279 -17.44 96.41 -71.30
C THR A 279 -17.24 96.80 -72.77
N GLN A 280 -18.07 96.27 -73.68
CA GLN A 280 -18.16 96.75 -75.07
C GLN A 280 -18.61 98.23 -75.11
N GLU A 281 -19.71 98.58 -74.43
CA GLU A 281 -20.23 99.95 -74.40
C GLU A 281 -19.25 100.93 -73.72
N LYS A 282 -18.52 100.50 -72.68
CA LYS A 282 -17.46 101.30 -72.05
C LYS A 282 -16.30 101.57 -73.00
N SER A 283 -15.91 100.62 -73.85
CA SER A 283 -14.81 100.81 -74.81
C SER A 283 -15.23 101.70 -75.99
N ALA A 284 -16.46 101.54 -76.52
CA ALA A 284 -17.06 102.47 -77.48
C ALA A 284 -17.20 103.89 -76.89
N SER A 285 -17.72 104.01 -75.68
CA SER A 285 -17.73 105.27 -74.93
C SER A 285 -16.32 105.83 -74.66
N GLN A 286 -15.26 105.03 -74.72
CA GLN A 286 -13.87 105.49 -74.60
C GLN A 286 -13.27 105.92 -75.94
N THR A 287 -13.67 105.34 -77.08
CA THR A 287 -13.31 105.88 -78.41
C THR A 287 -14.04 107.19 -78.67
N PHE A 288 -15.35 107.25 -78.45
CA PHE A 288 -16.13 108.48 -78.58
C PHE A 288 -15.62 109.60 -77.66
N ARG A 289 -15.09 109.31 -76.46
CA ARG A 289 -14.45 110.34 -75.61
C ARG A 289 -13.09 110.80 -76.10
N LYS A 290 -12.34 109.98 -76.85
CA LYS A 290 -11.10 110.41 -77.52
C LYS A 290 -11.43 111.33 -78.69
N GLU A 291 -12.35 110.90 -79.55
CA GLU A 291 -12.88 111.68 -80.68
C GLU A 291 -13.48 113.01 -80.21
N LEU A 292 -14.33 112.99 -79.18
CA LEU A 292 -14.88 114.20 -78.58
C LEU A 292 -13.76 115.10 -78.02
N GLY A 293 -12.76 114.52 -77.33
CA GLY A 293 -11.59 115.27 -76.86
C GLY A 293 -10.75 115.89 -77.99
N GLU A 294 -10.70 115.26 -79.16
CA GLU A 294 -10.05 115.81 -80.36
C GLU A 294 -10.88 116.94 -80.97
N THR A 295 -12.20 116.75 -81.14
CA THR A 295 -13.09 117.84 -81.58
C THR A 295 -13.14 119.01 -80.59
N GLN A 296 -13.00 118.75 -79.29
CA GLN A 296 -12.98 119.77 -78.24
C GLN A 296 -11.65 120.52 -78.21
N ARG A 297 -10.50 119.88 -78.50
CA ARG A 297 -9.24 120.62 -78.75
C ARG A 297 -9.33 121.50 -79.99
N ASN A 298 -9.94 121.01 -81.07
CA ASN A 298 -10.18 121.81 -82.28
C ASN A 298 -11.14 122.99 -82.00
N LEU A 299 -12.17 122.78 -81.17
CA LEU A 299 -13.07 123.84 -80.69
C LEU A 299 -12.41 124.79 -79.68
N GLN A 300 -11.44 124.33 -78.89
CA GLN A 300 -10.67 125.21 -78.00
C GLN A 300 -9.70 126.09 -78.78
N LEU A 301 -9.03 125.57 -79.82
CA LEU A 301 -8.31 126.40 -80.79
C LEU A 301 -9.21 127.47 -81.42
N LEU A 302 -10.45 127.10 -81.80
CA LEU A 302 -11.44 128.06 -82.30
C LEU A 302 -11.94 129.02 -81.20
N LYS A 303 -12.00 128.60 -79.93
CA LYS A 303 -12.48 129.40 -78.81
C LYS A 303 -11.42 130.31 -78.20
N GLU A 304 -10.14 129.98 -78.31
CA GLU A 304 -9.02 130.89 -78.03
C GLU A 304 -9.04 132.03 -79.05
N LEU A 305 -9.19 131.71 -80.35
CA LEU A 305 -9.46 132.71 -81.40
C LEU A 305 -10.74 133.55 -81.13
N MET A 306 -11.76 132.99 -80.46
CA MET A 306 -12.95 133.76 -80.07
C MET A 306 -12.79 134.55 -78.75
N GLU A 307 -11.98 134.12 -77.79
CA GLU A 307 -11.75 134.86 -76.54
C GLU A 307 -10.70 135.98 -76.71
N GLU A 308 -9.79 135.85 -77.67
CA GLU A 308 -9.03 136.98 -78.22
C GLU A 308 -9.98 138.07 -78.77
N PHE A 309 -11.12 137.68 -79.36
CA PHE A 309 -12.18 138.59 -79.82
C PHE A 309 -13.22 138.99 -78.75
N SER A 310 -13.42 138.19 -77.70
CA SER A 310 -14.55 138.31 -76.76
C SER A 310 -14.14 138.68 -75.32
N SER A 311 -12.90 139.08 -75.09
CA SER A 311 -12.33 139.46 -73.78
C SER A 311 -12.80 140.84 -73.27
N LYS A 312 -14.10 141.15 -73.40
CA LYS A 312 -14.71 142.45 -73.11
C LYS A 312 -16.00 142.33 -72.28
N ASN A 313 -15.81 142.11 -70.96
CA ASN A 313 -16.79 141.91 -69.86
C ASN A 313 -17.27 140.43 -69.72
N GLN A 314 -16.97 139.62 -68.69
CA GLN A 314 -17.02 139.71 -67.20
C GLN A 314 -18.45 139.57 -66.58
N ARG A 315 -18.73 138.82 -65.49
CA ARG A 315 -17.94 137.87 -64.62
C ARG A 315 -18.81 137.02 -63.62
N LEU A 316 -18.43 135.74 -63.40
CA LEU A 316 -18.36 134.89 -62.15
C LEU A 316 -19.58 134.54 -61.18
N PRO A 317 -19.48 133.48 -60.29
CA PRO A 317 -20.60 132.59 -59.82
C PRO A 317 -20.53 132.05 -58.32
N GLU A 318 -20.96 130.77 -58.05
CA GLU A 318 -20.56 129.81 -56.95
C GLU A 318 -21.14 129.91 -55.48
N ASN A 319 -21.19 128.92 -54.52
CA ASN A 319 -20.98 127.43 -54.34
C ASN A 319 -21.72 126.97 -52.98
N SER A 320 -21.64 125.85 -52.19
CA SER A 320 -20.95 124.51 -52.06
C SER A 320 -21.53 123.59 -50.89
N THR A 321 -20.98 122.36 -50.66
CA THR A 321 -20.81 121.56 -49.35
C THR A 321 -22.01 120.95 -48.53
N LEU A 322 -21.94 119.91 -47.64
CA LEU A 322 -21.13 118.63 -47.43
C LEU A 322 -21.64 117.71 -46.22
N GLU A 323 -21.00 116.52 -45.98
CA GLU A 323 -20.78 115.70 -44.71
C GLU A 323 -21.91 114.87 -43.96
N GLU A 324 -21.64 114.06 -42.87
CA GLU A 324 -21.12 112.64 -42.80
C GLU A 324 -21.31 111.85 -41.42
N GLN A 325 -20.86 110.56 -41.29
CA GLN A 325 -20.43 109.73 -40.07
C GLN A 325 -21.45 109.19 -38.98
N SER A 326 -21.23 108.21 -38.03
CA SER A 326 -20.34 106.98 -37.85
C SER A 326 -20.60 106.10 -36.53
N GLN A 327 -20.28 104.77 -36.54
CA GLN A 327 -19.66 103.83 -35.48
C GLN A 327 -20.36 103.51 -34.09
N GLU A 328 -20.03 102.58 -33.11
CA GLU A 328 -19.29 101.28 -32.82
C GLU A 328 -19.49 100.84 -31.29
N THR A 329 -19.00 99.76 -30.57
CA THR A 329 -18.76 98.26 -30.72
C THR A 329 -18.25 97.53 -29.38
N GLU A 330 -18.41 96.18 -29.19
CA GLU A 330 -17.77 95.16 -28.21
C GLU A 330 -17.99 95.17 -26.63
N GLU A 331 -17.72 94.16 -25.74
CA GLU A 331 -17.81 92.65 -25.72
C GLU A 331 -17.95 91.90 -24.28
N PRO A 332 -17.04 91.08 -23.60
CA PRO A 332 -17.44 89.90 -22.73
C PRO A 332 -16.80 89.70 -21.28
N LYS A 333 -17.17 88.63 -20.48
CA LYS A 333 -16.27 87.77 -19.57
C LYS A 333 -16.84 86.70 -18.54
N GLN A 334 -16.00 85.67 -18.23
CA GLN A 334 -15.77 84.87 -16.95
C GLN A 334 -16.83 83.86 -16.37
N SER A 335 -16.54 82.81 -15.53
CA SER A 335 -15.32 82.05 -15.07
C SER A 335 -15.69 80.68 -14.37
N LEU A 336 -14.72 79.88 -13.81
CA LEU A 336 -14.87 78.47 -13.32
C LEU A 336 -13.89 78.06 -12.18
N ALA A 337 -14.30 77.20 -11.20
CA ALA A 337 -13.55 76.06 -10.56
C ALA A 337 -14.06 75.60 -9.16
N ASN A 338 -14.13 74.27 -8.89
CA ASN A 338 -13.88 73.57 -7.58
C ASN A 338 -14.47 72.13 -7.49
N GLU A 339 -13.67 71.06 -7.69
CA GLU A 339 -13.93 69.68 -7.18
C GLU A 339 -12.60 68.89 -7.14
N THR A 340 -12.09 68.53 -5.95
CA THR A 340 -10.87 67.69 -5.80
C THR A 340 -10.82 66.70 -4.62
N PRO A 341 -11.24 67.02 -3.37
CA PRO A 341 -10.82 66.22 -2.20
C PRO A 341 -11.49 64.85 -2.09
N ALA A 342 -12.67 64.67 -2.69
CA ALA A 342 -13.42 63.41 -2.60
C ALA A 342 -12.82 62.27 -3.45
N ILE A 343 -12.10 62.60 -4.52
CA ILE A 343 -11.50 61.61 -5.44
C ILE A 343 -10.32 60.90 -4.76
N GLU A 344 -9.52 61.62 -3.97
CA GLU A 344 -8.38 61.06 -3.24
C GLU A 344 -8.83 60.02 -2.18
N LYS A 345 -9.95 60.28 -1.49
CA LYS A 345 -10.52 59.34 -0.51
C LYS A 345 -10.94 58.01 -1.17
N LEU A 346 -11.52 58.06 -2.37
CA LEU A 346 -11.89 56.85 -3.13
C LEU A 346 -10.64 56.05 -3.59
N LEU A 347 -9.62 56.73 -4.13
CA LEU A 347 -8.38 56.07 -4.56
C LEU A 347 -7.64 55.40 -3.39
N LYS A 348 -7.69 56.01 -2.19
CA LYS A 348 -7.09 55.45 -0.97
C LYS A 348 -7.79 54.14 -0.55
N GLU A 349 -9.11 54.10 -0.52
CA GLU A 349 -9.85 52.88 -0.16
C GLU A 349 -9.69 51.74 -1.17
N ILE A 350 -9.65 52.05 -2.47
CA ILE A 350 -9.34 51.08 -3.52
C ILE A 350 -7.94 50.49 -3.33
N SER A 351 -6.95 51.32 -2.97
CA SER A 351 -5.57 50.88 -2.72
C SER A 351 -5.49 49.89 -1.55
N TYR A 352 -6.20 50.14 -0.45
CA TYR A 352 -6.28 49.19 0.67
C TYR A 352 -6.92 47.86 0.26
N CYS A 353 -8.07 47.88 -0.43
CA CYS A 353 -8.74 46.66 -0.89
C CYS A 353 -7.86 45.83 -1.84
N LEU A 354 -7.06 46.48 -2.69
CA LEU A 354 -6.10 45.81 -3.58
C LEU A 354 -4.93 45.17 -2.79
N CYS A 355 -4.46 45.82 -1.73
CA CYS A 355 -3.45 45.26 -0.83
C CYS A 355 -3.98 44.04 -0.06
N ASP A 356 -5.19 44.10 0.48
CA ASP A 356 -5.85 42.97 1.15
C ASP A 356 -6.03 41.78 0.20
N LEU A 357 -6.53 42.01 -1.03
CA LEU A 357 -6.66 40.96 -2.05
C LEU A 357 -5.31 40.33 -2.42
N ARG A 358 -4.26 41.16 -2.60
CA ARG A 358 -2.90 40.66 -2.88
C ARG A 358 -2.36 39.82 -1.71
N ALA A 359 -2.66 40.18 -0.46
CA ALA A 359 -2.31 39.39 0.72
C ALA A 359 -3.00 38.02 0.73
N LEU A 360 -4.31 37.96 0.47
CA LEU A 360 -5.06 36.71 0.37
C LEU A 360 -4.56 35.81 -0.77
N CYS A 361 -4.29 36.37 -1.95
CA CYS A 361 -3.72 35.63 -3.07
C CYS A 361 -2.33 35.04 -2.74
N ASN A 362 -1.49 35.75 -1.99
CA ASN A 362 -0.21 35.23 -1.52
C ASN A 362 -0.40 34.04 -0.55
N ILE A 363 -1.34 34.13 0.38
CA ILE A 363 -1.69 33.05 1.32
C ILE A 363 -2.19 31.81 0.59
N LEU A 364 -3.10 31.96 -0.37
CA LEU A 364 -3.61 30.86 -1.19
C LEU A 364 -2.48 30.21 -2.02
N THR A 365 -1.55 31.02 -2.53
CA THR A 365 -0.37 30.54 -3.28
C THR A 365 0.62 29.78 -2.37
N GLN A 366 0.81 30.22 -1.12
CA GLN A 366 1.63 29.51 -0.13
C GLN A 366 1.01 28.14 0.21
N ARG A 367 -0.29 28.10 0.52
CA ARG A 367 -1.03 26.86 0.81
C ARG A 367 -1.01 25.88 -0.37
N ALA A 368 -1.20 26.38 -1.60
CA ALA A 368 -1.11 25.57 -2.82
C ALA A 368 0.32 25.02 -3.11
N GLN A 369 1.36 25.61 -2.51
CA GLN A 369 2.74 25.11 -2.55
C GLN A 369 3.09 24.21 -1.34
N GLY A 370 2.13 23.85 -0.50
CA GLY A 370 2.37 23.04 0.71
C GLY A 370 3.16 23.77 1.80
N LYS A 371 3.11 25.11 1.84
CA LYS A 371 3.80 25.94 2.84
C LYS A 371 2.79 26.50 3.83
N GLU A 372 3.20 26.59 5.09
CA GLU A 372 2.41 27.26 6.13
C GLU A 372 2.19 28.74 5.77
N PRO A 373 0.94 29.24 5.77
CA PRO A 373 0.64 30.63 5.50
C PRO A 373 0.96 31.50 6.73
N ASN A 374 1.36 32.76 6.50
CA ASN A 374 1.60 33.69 7.60
C ASN A 374 0.29 34.04 8.34
N LEU A 375 0.09 33.48 9.54
CA LEU A 375 -1.13 33.67 10.34
C LEU A 375 -1.42 35.14 10.68
N SER A 376 -0.40 35.99 10.85
CA SER A 376 -0.61 37.42 11.13
C SER A 376 -1.24 38.19 9.95
N LEU A 377 -1.04 37.67 8.74
CA LEU A 377 -1.62 38.19 7.50
C LEU A 377 -3.01 37.56 7.25
N LEU A 378 -3.16 36.26 7.51
CA LEU A 378 -4.45 35.55 7.41
C LEU A 378 -5.49 36.09 8.40
N LEU A 379 -5.09 36.46 9.61
CA LEU A 379 -5.95 37.07 10.62
C LEU A 379 -6.09 38.60 10.44
N GLY A 380 -5.57 39.19 9.36
CA GLY A 380 -5.74 40.60 9.01
C GLY A 380 -5.06 41.60 9.97
N ILE A 381 -4.20 41.15 10.88
CA ILE A 381 -3.66 41.94 12.00
C ILE A 381 -2.81 43.14 11.51
N GLN A 382 -2.23 43.04 10.31
CA GLN A 382 -1.50 44.13 9.65
C GLN A 382 -2.38 45.11 8.83
N SER A 383 -3.70 44.89 8.73
CA SER A 383 -4.62 45.67 7.88
C SER A 383 -5.58 46.60 8.66
N LEU A 384 -5.45 46.69 10.00
CA LEU A 384 -6.28 47.59 10.81
C LEU A 384 -5.85 49.07 10.65
N HIS A 385 -6.34 49.68 9.57
CA HIS A 385 -6.35 51.13 9.34
C HIS A 385 -7.78 51.66 9.24
N CYS A 386 -8.59 51.40 10.28
CA CYS A 386 -9.90 52.03 10.42
C CYS A 386 -9.76 53.53 10.64
N SER A 387 -10.10 54.34 9.64
CA SER A 387 -10.56 55.72 9.90
C SER A 387 -11.98 55.65 10.45
N GLY A 388 -12.11 55.36 11.75
CA GLY A 388 -13.37 55.48 12.49
C GLY A 388 -13.70 56.95 12.66
N ASP A 389 -14.47 57.50 11.72
CA ASP A 389 -14.85 58.91 11.66
C ASP A 389 -16.32 59.00 11.22
N GLU A 390 -17.23 59.09 12.20
CA GLU A 390 -18.65 59.39 11.96
C GLU A 390 -18.80 60.90 11.71
N GLY A 391 -18.44 61.34 10.51
CA GLY A 391 -18.33 62.75 10.13
C GLY A 391 -19.08 63.11 8.85
N GLU A 392 -20.33 63.56 9.02
CA GLU A 392 -21.20 64.39 8.16
C GLU A 392 -21.26 64.22 6.63
N HIS A 393 -22.48 64.35 6.08
CA HIS A 393 -22.70 64.45 4.64
C HIS A 393 -22.17 65.77 4.07
N SER A 394 -21.26 65.68 3.09
CA SER A 394 -20.92 66.79 2.19
C SER A 394 -21.23 66.40 0.74
N HIS A 395 -21.97 67.28 0.03
CA HIS A 395 -22.47 67.00 -1.31
C HIS A 395 -21.37 67.10 -2.38
N HIS A 396 -20.85 65.96 -2.83
CA HIS A 396 -20.05 65.80 -4.06
C HIS A 396 -20.53 64.58 -4.84
N GLY A 397 -20.42 64.65 -6.18
CA GLY A 397 -20.95 63.73 -7.20
C GLY A 397 -21.64 62.42 -6.77
N GLU A 398 -22.92 62.26 -7.15
CA GLU A 398 -23.71 61.03 -7.00
C GLU A 398 -23.02 59.77 -7.56
N LEU A 399 -22.27 59.93 -8.65
CA LEU A 399 -21.44 58.86 -9.23
C LEU A 399 -20.30 58.43 -8.29
N LEU A 400 -19.72 59.38 -7.55
CA LEU A 400 -18.57 59.18 -6.67
C LEU A 400 -18.99 58.59 -5.32
N SER A 401 -20.11 59.04 -4.76
CA SER A 401 -20.70 58.41 -3.55
C SER A 401 -21.12 56.97 -3.82
N LYS A 402 -21.68 56.67 -4.99
CA LYS A 402 -21.95 55.30 -5.44
C LYS A 402 -20.66 54.48 -5.54
N LYS A 403 -19.58 55.03 -6.10
CA LYS A 403 -18.28 54.34 -6.19
C LYS A 403 -17.64 54.08 -4.82
N LEU A 404 -17.81 54.97 -3.85
CA LEU A 404 -17.41 54.71 -2.46
C LEU A 404 -18.23 53.56 -1.85
N SER A 405 -19.55 53.52 -2.09
CA SER A 405 -20.39 52.39 -1.65
C SER A 405 -20.01 51.05 -2.29
N ASP A 406 -19.65 51.03 -3.58
CA ASP A 406 -19.15 49.83 -4.27
C ASP A 406 -17.88 49.29 -3.58
N VAL A 407 -16.96 50.18 -3.19
CA VAL A 407 -15.69 49.81 -2.52
C VAL A 407 -15.92 49.40 -1.06
N CYS A 408 -16.85 50.04 -0.34
CA CYS A 408 -17.26 49.59 0.99
C CYS A 408 -17.93 48.21 0.98
N GLN A 409 -18.56 47.79 -0.14
CA GLN A 409 -19.03 46.42 -0.29
C GLN A 409 -17.88 45.46 -0.61
N LEU A 410 -17.00 45.80 -1.56
CA LEU A 410 -15.81 45.01 -1.89
C LEU A 410 -14.96 44.68 -0.65
N ARG A 411 -14.81 45.63 0.30
CA ARG A 411 -14.10 45.38 1.56
C ARG A 411 -14.77 44.28 2.40
N LYS A 412 -16.11 44.25 2.51
CA LYS A 412 -16.83 43.18 3.22
C LYS A 412 -16.67 41.84 2.52
N ASP A 413 -16.74 41.82 1.19
CA ASP A 413 -16.57 40.60 0.40
C ASP A 413 -15.16 40.00 0.60
N ILE A 414 -14.14 40.86 0.76
CA ILE A 414 -12.77 40.50 1.13
C ILE A 414 -12.69 39.96 2.57
N ASP A 415 -13.40 40.57 3.51
CA ASP A 415 -13.41 40.15 4.93
C ASP A 415 -14.14 38.80 5.11
N GLU A 416 -15.24 38.57 4.38
CA GLU A 416 -15.93 37.27 4.30
C GLU A 416 -15.02 36.20 3.66
N LEU A 417 -14.33 36.52 2.57
CA LEU A 417 -13.35 35.62 1.95
C LEU A 417 -12.19 35.30 2.91
N ARG A 418 -11.68 36.28 3.68
CA ARG A 418 -10.64 36.05 4.71
C ARG A 418 -11.15 35.09 5.80
N THR A 419 -12.42 35.19 6.18
CA THR A 419 -13.08 34.30 7.14
C THR A 419 -13.17 32.87 6.59
N ILE A 420 -13.71 32.70 5.37
CA ILE A 420 -13.84 31.38 4.71
C ILE A 420 -12.48 30.69 4.55
N ILE A 421 -11.42 31.44 4.19
CA ILE A 421 -10.06 30.89 4.08
C ILE A 421 -9.50 30.49 5.45
N SER A 422 -9.81 31.26 6.50
CA SER A 422 -9.38 30.98 7.88
C SER A 422 -10.07 29.74 8.45
N ASP A 423 -11.39 29.62 8.29
CA ASP A 423 -12.16 28.45 8.73
C ASP A 423 -11.68 27.18 8.03
N ARG A 424 -11.43 27.25 6.72
CA ARG A 424 -10.84 26.15 5.94
C ARG A 424 -9.38 25.91 6.26
N TYR A 425 -8.65 26.81 6.92
CA TYR A 425 -7.30 26.53 7.40
C TYR A 425 -7.35 25.87 8.78
N ALA A 426 -8.22 26.36 9.68
CA ALA A 426 -8.47 25.74 10.98
C ALA A 426 -8.99 24.30 10.84
N GLN A 427 -9.88 24.05 9.87
CA GLN A 427 -10.34 22.69 9.57
C GLN A 427 -9.19 21.79 9.09
N ASP A 428 -8.44 22.17 8.03
CA ASP A 428 -7.33 21.34 7.53
C ASP A 428 -6.30 21.03 8.62
N MET A 429 -6.00 21.99 9.51
CA MET A 429 -5.08 21.76 10.63
C MET A 429 -5.66 20.82 11.70
N GLY A 430 -6.98 20.86 11.93
CA GLY A 430 -7.68 19.92 12.81
C GLY A 430 -7.77 18.50 12.24
N ASP A 431 -8.10 18.37 10.96
CA ASP A 431 -8.23 17.08 10.27
C ASP A 431 -6.87 16.35 10.11
N ASN A 432 -5.75 17.09 10.15
CA ASN A 432 -4.39 16.53 10.22
C ASN A 432 -3.95 16.14 11.65
N CYS A 433 -4.64 16.56 12.71
CA CYS A 433 -4.34 16.18 14.10
C CYS A 433 -4.88 14.78 14.46
N ILE A 434 -4.50 13.76 13.68
CA ILE A 434 -4.68 12.37 14.06
C ILE A 434 -3.76 12.09 15.26
N THR A 435 -4.35 11.81 16.43
CA THR A 435 -3.60 11.42 17.63
C THR A 435 -2.85 10.11 17.40
N GLN A 436 -1.52 10.17 17.53
CA GLN A 436 -0.64 9.01 17.69
C GLN A 436 -0.55 8.57 19.15
#